data_AF-A0A3N3DUV1-F1
#
_entry.id   AF-A0A3N3DUV1-F1
#
_cell.length_a   1.000
_cell.length_b   1.000
_cell.length_c   1.000
_cell.angle_alpha   90.00
_cell.angle_beta   90.00
_cell.angle_gamma   90.00
#
_symmetry.space_group_name_H-M   'P 1'
#
loop_
_entity.id
_entity.type
_entity.pdbx_description
1 polymer ?
#
loop_
_entity_poly.entity_id
_entity_poly.type
_entity_poly.pdbx_seq_one_letter_code
_entity_poly.pdbx_strand_id
1 'polypeptide(L)'
;MTNKTLLALAMACSPMFAFAHNLTVGQTTPDVAIANHGEILVDGKETIYQAWNSNDMLGKVRVVQAIAGRSSSKEMNAPLMTAITAAKFPAESYQTTTIINQDDAMWGTGSFVKSSAEDSKMEFPWSSMVLDENGVVANSWQLQPESSAIVVQDKQGKVLFVKEGQLSPAEIQQVLELITQNL
;
A
#
# COMPACT_ATOMS: atom_id res chain seq x y z
N MET A 1 60.17 30.32 -2.64
CA MET A 1 59.11 30.85 -3.53
C MET A 1 57.89 29.98 -3.33
N THR A 2 56.87 30.52 -2.66
CA THR A 2 55.71 29.76 -2.17
C THR A 2 54.57 29.91 -3.17
N ASN A 3 54.27 28.85 -3.93
CA ASN A 3 53.09 28.83 -4.79
C ASN A 3 51.86 28.41 -3.97
N LYS A 4 50.91 29.34 -3.85
CA LYS A 4 49.58 29.09 -3.31
C LYS A 4 48.72 28.47 -4.40
N THR A 5 48.32 27.21 -4.25
CA THR A 5 47.31 26.59 -5.09
C THR A 5 46.05 26.39 -4.24
N LEU A 6 45.06 27.26 -4.44
CA LEU A 6 43.71 27.07 -3.94
C LEU A 6 43.03 25.98 -4.78
N LEU A 7 42.76 24.82 -4.19
CA LEU A 7 41.85 23.84 -4.77
C LEU A 7 40.42 24.20 -4.36
N ALA A 8 39.60 24.58 -5.33
CA ALA A 8 38.16 24.71 -5.16
C ALA A 8 37.52 23.31 -5.18
N LEU A 9 36.90 22.92 -4.07
CA LEU A 9 36.17 21.65 -3.96
C LEU A 9 34.73 21.87 -4.46
N ALA A 10 34.45 21.44 -5.69
CA ALA A 10 33.09 21.39 -6.21
C ALA A 10 32.38 20.15 -5.65
N MET A 11 31.53 20.33 -4.64
CA MET A 11 30.58 19.28 -4.21
C MET A 11 29.49 19.15 -5.27
N ALA A 12 29.56 18.08 -6.06
CA ALA A 12 28.45 17.68 -6.92
C ALA A 12 27.31 17.15 -6.04
N CYS A 13 26.31 17.98 -5.75
CA CYS A 13 25.05 17.52 -5.17
C CYS A 13 24.33 16.63 -6.19
N SER A 14 24.52 15.32 -6.10
CA SER A 14 23.62 14.37 -6.76
C SER A 14 22.28 14.44 -6.02
N PRO A 15 21.13 14.66 -6.68
CA PRO A 15 19.84 14.55 -6.01
C PRO A 15 19.69 13.11 -5.52
N MET A 16 19.78 12.93 -4.20
CA MET A 16 19.38 11.69 -3.55
C MET A 16 17.86 11.61 -3.66
N PHE A 17 17.36 10.86 -4.64
CA PHE A 17 16.00 10.35 -4.58
C PHE A 17 15.97 9.34 -3.43
N ALA A 18 15.73 9.82 -2.22
CA ALA A 18 15.42 8.96 -1.10
C ALA A 18 14.07 8.32 -1.41
N PHE A 19 14.06 7.02 -1.70
CA PHE A 19 12.83 6.24 -1.61
C PHE A 19 12.40 6.31 -0.14
N ALA A 20 11.22 6.88 0.13
CA ALA A 20 10.77 7.15 1.48
C ALA A 20 10.50 5.83 2.25
N HIS A 21 10.08 4.78 1.56
CA HIS A 21 9.77 3.47 2.15
C HIS A 21 10.98 2.56 2.39
N ASN A 22 10.85 1.64 3.35
CA ASN A 22 11.83 0.57 3.64
C ASN A 22 11.51 -0.78 2.94
N LEU A 23 10.47 -0.82 2.10
CA LEU A 23 10.09 -1.99 1.30
C LEU A 23 11.12 -2.25 0.19
N THR A 24 11.57 -3.49 0.04
CA THR A 24 12.61 -3.85 -0.95
C THR A 24 12.16 -5.03 -1.81
N VAL A 25 12.20 -4.87 -3.13
CA VAL A 25 11.94 -5.98 -4.06
C VAL A 25 12.89 -7.14 -3.76
N GLY A 26 12.32 -8.33 -3.63
CA GLY A 26 13.03 -9.54 -3.30
C GLY A 26 13.09 -9.88 -1.80
N GLN A 27 12.69 -8.97 -0.92
CA GLN A 27 12.56 -9.20 0.52
C GLN A 27 11.09 -9.40 0.91
N THR A 28 10.85 -9.96 2.09
CA THR A 28 9.49 -10.02 2.66
C THR A 28 9.05 -8.64 3.15
N THR A 29 7.74 -8.38 3.12
CA THR A 29 7.18 -7.18 3.75
C THR A 29 7.51 -7.16 5.25
N PRO A 30 7.85 -5.99 5.84
CA PRO A 30 8.11 -5.89 7.28
C PRO A 30 6.87 -6.28 8.08
N ASP A 31 7.07 -7.11 9.11
CA ASP A 31 6.01 -7.56 9.99
C ASP A 31 5.37 -6.37 10.73
N VAL A 32 4.06 -6.30 10.70
CA VAL A 32 3.28 -5.24 11.35
C VAL A 32 1.92 -5.77 11.75
N ALA A 33 1.47 -5.40 12.95
CA ALA A 33 0.18 -5.77 13.51
C ALA A 33 -0.65 -4.53 13.85
N ILE A 34 -1.94 -4.58 13.55
CA ILE A 34 -2.95 -3.61 13.93
C ILE A 34 -3.91 -4.30 14.89
N ALA A 35 -3.83 -3.92 16.17
CA ALA A 35 -4.65 -4.52 17.23
C ALA A 35 -6.07 -3.95 17.30
N ASN A 36 -6.24 -2.66 16.98
CA ASN A 36 -7.51 -1.94 17.05
C ASN A 36 -8.08 -1.71 15.66
N HIS A 37 -9.39 -1.93 15.48
CA HIS A 37 -10.06 -2.04 14.18
C HIS A 37 -9.49 -3.18 13.31
N GLY A 38 -8.34 -2.98 12.67
CA GLY A 38 -7.70 -3.98 11.82
C GLY A 38 -8.56 -4.33 10.60
N GLU A 39 -8.70 -5.60 10.28
CA GLU A 39 -9.47 -6.05 9.12
C GLU A 39 -10.97 -5.91 9.37
N ILE A 40 -11.66 -5.34 8.38
CA ILE A 40 -13.12 -5.23 8.34
C ILE A 40 -13.69 -6.52 7.77
N LEU A 41 -14.60 -7.14 8.52
CA LEU A 41 -15.38 -8.29 8.10
C LEU A 41 -16.85 -7.90 7.95
N VAL A 42 -17.59 -8.69 7.18
CA VAL A 42 -19.05 -8.54 7.03
C VAL A 42 -19.74 -9.64 7.82
N ASP A 43 -20.59 -9.25 8.78
CA ASP A 43 -21.50 -10.14 9.49
C ASP A 43 -22.95 -9.76 9.18
N GLY A 44 -23.55 -10.50 8.24
CA GLY A 44 -24.89 -10.22 7.74
C GLY A 44 -24.97 -8.87 7.01
N LYS A 45 -25.48 -7.84 7.70
CA LYS A 45 -25.63 -6.46 7.18
C LYS A 45 -24.73 -5.45 7.90
N GLU A 46 -23.94 -5.92 8.86
CA GLU A 46 -23.08 -5.07 9.68
C GLU A 46 -21.61 -5.37 9.37
N THR A 47 -20.76 -4.41 9.66
CA THR A 47 -19.31 -4.57 9.62
C THR A 47 -18.78 -4.79 11.03
N ILE A 48 -17.89 -5.76 11.17
CA ILE A 48 -17.15 -6.02 12.40
C ILE A 48 -15.66 -5.90 12.13
N TYR A 49 -14.90 -5.80 13.21
CA TYR A 49 -13.47 -5.53 13.19
C TYR A 49 -12.71 -6.67 13.86
N GLN A 50 -11.61 -7.09 13.26
CA GLN A 50 -10.69 -8.05 13.85
C GLN A 50 -9.25 -7.54 13.77
N ALA A 51 -8.43 -7.90 14.77
CA ALA A 51 -7.00 -7.65 14.71
C ALA A 51 -6.41 -8.23 13.42
N TRP A 52 -5.43 -7.54 12.85
CA TRP A 52 -4.82 -7.89 11.58
C TRP A 52 -3.30 -7.86 11.69
N ASN A 53 -2.62 -8.78 11.01
CA ASN A 53 -1.18 -8.81 10.85
C ASN A 53 -0.80 -8.96 9.37
N SER A 54 0.33 -8.39 8.97
CA SER A 54 0.82 -8.51 7.58
C SER A 54 1.02 -9.96 7.12
N ASN A 55 1.29 -10.89 8.03
CA ASN A 55 1.42 -12.32 7.72
C ASN A 55 0.06 -13.00 7.43
N ASP A 56 -1.07 -12.38 7.79
CA ASP A 56 -2.41 -12.86 7.38
C ASP A 56 -2.58 -12.78 5.86
N MET A 57 -1.67 -12.06 5.19
CA MET A 57 -1.66 -11.95 3.74
C MET A 57 -1.07 -13.17 3.01
N LEU A 58 -0.33 -14.03 3.72
CA LEU A 58 0.37 -15.17 3.13
C LEU A 58 -0.59 -16.18 2.50
N GLY A 59 -0.05 -17.01 1.60
CA GLY A 59 -0.80 -18.05 0.89
C GLY A 59 -1.49 -17.59 -0.39
N LYS A 60 -1.62 -16.28 -0.63
CA LYS A 60 -2.15 -15.69 -1.86
C LYS A 60 -1.19 -14.67 -2.44
N VAL A 61 -1.20 -14.52 -3.77
CA VAL A 61 -0.60 -13.35 -4.42
C VAL A 61 -1.44 -12.14 -4.02
N ARG A 62 -0.78 -11.07 -3.56
CA ARG A 62 -1.50 -9.86 -3.14
C ARG A 62 -1.01 -8.63 -3.87
N VAL A 63 -1.98 -7.81 -4.26
CA VAL A 63 -1.76 -6.37 -4.41
C VAL A 63 -2.12 -5.74 -3.08
N VAL A 64 -1.15 -5.16 -2.41
CA VAL A 64 -1.35 -4.35 -1.22
C VAL A 64 -1.41 -2.89 -1.65
N GLN A 65 -2.53 -2.23 -1.35
CA GLN A 65 -2.73 -0.81 -1.56
C GLN A 65 -2.76 -0.14 -0.19
N ALA A 66 -1.64 0.43 0.26
CA ALA A 66 -1.58 1.22 1.49
C ALA A 66 -1.82 2.70 1.15
N ILE A 67 -2.83 3.33 1.76
CA ILE A 67 -3.27 4.68 1.40
C ILE A 67 -3.45 5.56 2.63
N ALA A 68 -3.15 6.84 2.48
CA ALA A 68 -3.64 7.86 3.41
C ALA A 68 -5.18 7.94 3.38
N GLY A 69 -5.79 8.32 4.51
CA GLY A 69 -7.23 8.46 4.72
C GLY A 69 -7.85 9.67 4.00
N ARG A 70 -7.54 9.83 2.71
CA ARG A 70 -7.89 11.00 1.89
C ARG A 70 -8.44 10.55 0.54
N SER A 71 -9.40 11.31 0.01
CA SER A 71 -9.95 11.02 -1.32
C SER A 71 -8.89 11.09 -2.42
N SER A 72 -7.99 12.08 -2.36
CA SER A 72 -6.89 12.24 -3.31
C SER A 72 -6.02 10.98 -3.39
N SER A 73 -5.66 10.40 -2.26
CA SER A 73 -4.85 9.18 -2.18
C SER A 73 -5.59 7.94 -2.68
N LYS A 74 -6.90 7.84 -2.41
CA LYS A 74 -7.78 6.79 -2.97
C LYS A 74 -7.83 6.85 -4.50
N GLU A 75 -7.90 8.05 -5.07
CA GLU A 75 -8.03 8.27 -6.51
C GLU A 75 -6.75 7.97 -7.30
N MET A 76 -5.56 8.10 -6.68
CA MET A 76 -4.26 7.92 -7.36
C MET A 76 -4.15 6.63 -8.17
N ASN A 77 -4.65 5.52 -7.62
CA ASN A 77 -4.51 4.19 -8.23
C ASN A 77 -5.87 3.55 -8.59
N ALA A 78 -6.92 4.35 -8.74
CA ALA A 78 -8.21 3.90 -9.25
C ALA A 78 -8.12 3.18 -10.62
N PRO A 79 -7.26 3.62 -11.58
CA PRO A 79 -7.04 2.88 -12.82
C PRO A 79 -6.52 1.45 -12.61
N LEU A 80 -5.62 1.25 -11.64
CA LEU A 80 -5.13 -0.10 -11.29
C LEU A 80 -6.25 -0.96 -10.71
N MET A 81 -7.04 -0.43 -9.78
CA MET A 81 -8.15 -1.18 -9.16
C MET A 81 -9.21 -1.59 -10.19
N THR A 82 -9.49 -0.71 -11.15
CA THR A 82 -10.37 -1.01 -12.29
C THR A 82 -9.80 -2.17 -13.11
N ALA A 83 -8.51 -2.12 -13.44
CA ALA A 83 -7.86 -3.15 -14.24
C ALA A 83 -7.82 -4.52 -13.53
N ILE A 84 -7.51 -4.55 -12.23
CA ILE A 84 -7.54 -5.77 -11.42
C ILE A 84 -8.95 -6.38 -11.37
N THR A 85 -9.96 -5.54 -11.13
CA THR A 85 -11.37 -5.99 -11.10
C THR A 85 -11.80 -6.58 -12.44
N ALA A 86 -11.38 -5.97 -13.55
CA ALA A 86 -11.65 -6.47 -14.90
C ALA A 86 -10.92 -7.79 -15.21
N ALA A 87 -9.73 -8.00 -14.64
CA ALA A 87 -8.92 -9.19 -14.85
C ALA A 87 -9.51 -10.46 -14.22
N LYS A 88 -10.38 -10.32 -13.19
CA LYS A 88 -11.09 -11.44 -12.54
C LYS A 88 -10.17 -12.56 -12.10
N PHE A 89 -9.07 -12.21 -11.42
CA PHE A 89 -8.14 -13.19 -10.87
C PHE A 89 -8.83 -14.17 -9.90
N PRO A 90 -8.37 -15.43 -9.81
CA PRO A 90 -9.03 -16.44 -8.98
C PRO A 90 -8.91 -16.09 -7.49
N ALA A 91 -10.06 -15.97 -6.80
CA ALA A 91 -10.10 -15.58 -5.39
C ALA A 91 -9.38 -16.54 -4.43
N GLU A 92 -9.18 -17.80 -4.84
CA GLU A 92 -8.43 -18.80 -4.07
C GLU A 92 -6.92 -18.53 -4.05
N SER A 93 -6.36 -17.93 -5.11
CA SER A 93 -4.92 -17.70 -5.24
C SER A 93 -4.53 -16.22 -5.24
N TYR A 94 -5.50 -15.30 -5.35
CA TYR A 94 -5.28 -13.85 -5.38
C TYR A 94 -6.21 -13.09 -4.45
N GLN A 95 -5.72 -12.00 -3.86
CA GLN A 95 -6.54 -11.03 -3.15
C GLN A 95 -5.92 -9.63 -3.12
N THR A 96 -6.71 -8.58 -3.37
CA THR A 96 -6.31 -7.20 -3.06
C THR A 96 -6.48 -6.93 -1.58
N THR A 97 -5.51 -6.24 -0.96
CA THR A 97 -5.57 -5.79 0.43
C THR A 97 -5.40 -4.28 0.48
N THR A 98 -6.46 -3.56 0.81
CA THR A 98 -6.40 -2.11 0.99
C THR A 98 -6.22 -1.79 2.46
N ILE A 99 -5.14 -1.10 2.80
CA ILE A 99 -4.81 -0.66 4.16
C ILE A 99 -4.98 0.85 4.20
N ILE A 100 -5.92 1.34 5.00
CA ILE A 100 -6.27 2.76 5.07
C ILE A 100 -5.72 3.35 6.36
N ASN A 101 -4.75 4.24 6.23
CA ASN A 101 -4.21 5.04 7.34
C ASN A 101 -5.19 6.16 7.69
N GLN A 102 -5.99 5.96 8.74
CA GLN A 102 -6.95 6.96 9.22
C GLN A 102 -6.26 8.16 9.89
N ASP A 103 -5.07 7.99 10.46
CA ASP A 103 -4.31 9.06 11.12
C ASP A 103 -3.85 10.13 10.10
N ASP A 104 -3.62 9.72 8.85
CA ASP A 104 -3.36 10.63 7.73
C ASP A 104 -4.64 11.03 6.97
N ALA A 105 -5.73 11.24 7.71
CA ALA A 105 -6.94 11.87 7.21
C ALA A 105 -6.88 13.39 7.38
N MET A 106 -7.77 14.12 6.67
CA MET A 106 -7.96 15.53 6.98
C MET A 106 -8.55 15.70 8.39
N TRP A 107 -8.20 16.81 9.05
CA TRP A 107 -8.71 17.11 10.38
C TRP A 107 -10.25 17.10 10.41
N GLY A 108 -10.82 16.30 11.31
CA GLY A 108 -12.27 16.13 11.43
C GLY A 108 -12.92 15.15 10.45
N THR A 109 -12.16 14.48 9.56
CA THR A 109 -12.74 13.55 8.57
C THR A 109 -12.56 12.06 8.89
N GLY A 110 -11.96 11.70 10.03
CA GLY A 110 -11.69 10.30 10.40
C GLY A 110 -12.92 9.38 10.34
N SER A 111 -14.08 9.84 10.81
CA SER A 111 -15.32 9.07 10.75
C SER A 111 -15.79 8.80 9.31
N PHE A 112 -15.54 9.71 8.37
CA PHE A 112 -15.86 9.50 6.95
C PHE A 112 -14.91 8.49 6.31
N VAL A 113 -13.64 8.46 6.73
CA VAL A 113 -12.67 7.44 6.28
C VAL A 113 -13.13 6.07 6.73
N LYS A 114 -13.49 5.93 8.01
CA LYS A 114 -14.06 4.69 8.56
C LYS A 114 -15.31 4.23 7.80
N SER A 115 -16.31 5.11 7.66
CA SER A 115 -17.54 4.79 6.92
C SER A 115 -17.24 4.40 5.46
N SER A 116 -16.32 5.10 4.79
CA SER A 116 -15.95 4.76 3.41
C SER A 116 -15.25 3.41 3.31
N ALA A 117 -14.46 3.02 4.31
CA ALA A 117 -13.84 1.71 4.39
C ALA A 117 -14.89 0.60 4.57
N GLU A 118 -15.85 0.81 5.48
CA GLU A 118 -16.98 -0.09 5.72
C GLU A 118 -17.83 -0.27 4.46
N ASP A 119 -18.22 0.83 3.81
CA ASP A 119 -18.99 0.81 2.56
C ASP A 119 -18.23 0.06 1.45
N SER A 120 -16.92 0.32 1.32
CA SER A 120 -16.08 -0.37 0.32
C SER A 120 -15.99 -1.87 0.60
N LYS A 121 -15.96 -2.29 1.87
CA LYS A 121 -15.98 -3.72 2.22
C LYS A 121 -17.32 -4.37 1.92
N MET A 122 -18.43 -3.66 2.11
CA MET A 122 -19.77 -4.13 1.75
C MET A 122 -19.93 -4.27 0.23
N GLU A 123 -19.37 -3.35 -0.55
CA GLU A 123 -19.39 -3.40 -2.02
C GLU A 123 -18.47 -4.50 -2.57
N PHE A 124 -17.29 -4.67 -1.97
CA PHE A 124 -16.26 -5.62 -2.40
C PHE A 124 -15.92 -6.64 -1.30
N PRO A 125 -16.84 -7.56 -0.93
CA PRO A 125 -16.67 -8.46 0.22
C PRO A 125 -15.49 -9.43 0.07
N TRP A 126 -15.09 -9.73 -1.17
CA TRP A 126 -13.95 -10.57 -1.51
C TRP A 126 -12.59 -9.89 -1.29
N SER A 127 -12.55 -8.55 -1.26
CA SER A 127 -11.33 -7.79 -1.00
C SER A 127 -11.03 -7.75 0.49
N SER A 128 -9.75 -7.73 0.86
CA SER A 128 -9.34 -7.46 2.24
C SER A 128 -9.28 -5.94 2.43
N MET A 129 -9.93 -5.45 3.49
CA MET A 129 -10.02 -4.03 3.82
C MET A 129 -9.58 -3.86 5.26
N VAL A 130 -8.53 -3.09 5.50
CA VAL A 130 -7.90 -2.93 6.80
C VAL A 130 -7.93 -1.45 7.18
N LEU A 131 -8.52 -1.14 8.33
CA LEU A 131 -8.55 0.21 8.89
C LEU A 131 -7.44 0.34 9.93
N ASP A 132 -6.40 1.10 9.59
CA ASP A 132 -5.29 1.43 10.47
C ASP A 132 -5.55 2.78 11.13
N GLU A 133 -6.14 2.73 12.32
CA GLU A 133 -6.54 3.93 13.06
C GLU A 133 -5.36 4.86 13.39
N ASN A 134 -4.17 4.29 13.63
CA ASN A 134 -3.01 5.00 14.18
C ASN A 134 -1.82 5.07 13.19
N GLY A 135 -2.06 4.74 11.91
CA GLY A 135 -1.02 4.77 10.87
C GLY A 135 0.17 3.86 11.14
N VAL A 136 -0.01 2.76 11.88
CA VAL A 136 1.04 1.82 12.26
C VAL A 136 1.78 1.26 11.03
N VAL A 137 1.04 0.90 9.98
CA VAL A 137 1.62 0.35 8.74
C VAL A 137 2.41 1.41 8.00
N ALA A 138 1.85 2.61 7.84
CA ALA A 138 2.54 3.72 7.17
C ALA A 138 3.85 4.07 7.90
N ASN A 139 3.81 4.13 9.23
CA ASN A 139 4.99 4.40 10.06
C ASN A 139 6.03 3.26 9.98
N SER A 140 5.59 1.99 10.07
CA SER A 140 6.48 0.83 10.02
C SER A 140 7.17 0.69 8.66
N TRP A 141 6.42 0.91 7.57
CA TRP A 141 6.94 0.80 6.20
C TRP A 141 7.58 2.08 5.69
N GLN A 142 7.56 3.16 6.49
CA GLN A 142 8.07 4.49 6.17
C GLN A 142 7.42 5.09 4.92
N LEU A 143 6.11 4.89 4.77
CA LEU A 143 5.37 5.36 3.61
C LEU A 143 5.28 6.89 3.58
N GLN A 144 5.30 7.44 2.38
CA GLN A 144 5.13 8.85 2.12
C GLN A 144 3.71 9.31 2.56
N PRO A 145 3.61 10.39 3.35
CA PRO A 145 2.33 10.99 3.70
C PRO A 145 1.52 11.44 2.47
N GLU A 146 0.21 11.48 2.64
CA GLU A 146 -0.78 11.92 1.64
C GLU A 146 -0.73 11.14 0.32
N SER A 147 -0.11 9.96 0.32
CA SER A 147 0.18 9.15 -0.86
C SER A 147 -0.57 7.81 -0.87
N SER A 148 -0.35 7.05 -1.93
CA SER A 148 -0.79 5.66 -2.10
C SER A 148 0.42 4.80 -2.50
N ALA A 149 0.73 3.79 -1.70
CA ALA A 149 1.73 2.79 -2.04
C ALA A 149 1.06 1.54 -2.63
N ILE A 150 1.59 1.06 -3.75
CA ILE A 150 1.21 -0.21 -4.37
C ILE A 150 2.38 -1.18 -4.19
N VAL A 151 2.10 -2.30 -3.54
CA VAL A 151 3.03 -3.41 -3.39
C VAL A 151 2.42 -4.64 -4.04
N VAL A 152 3.19 -5.35 -4.85
CA VAL A 152 2.83 -6.71 -5.29
C VAL A 152 3.69 -7.68 -4.50
N GLN A 153 3.08 -8.69 -3.89
CA GLN A 153 3.80 -9.76 -3.20
C GLN A 153 3.35 -11.14 -3.66
N ASP A 154 4.27 -12.11 -3.63
CA ASP A 154 3.96 -13.51 -3.88
C ASP A 154 3.28 -14.19 -2.66
N LYS A 155 2.99 -15.48 -2.79
CA LYS A 155 2.32 -16.28 -1.73
C LYS A 155 3.16 -16.45 -0.47
N GLN A 156 4.46 -16.13 -0.51
CA GLN A 156 5.38 -16.15 0.64
C GLN A 156 5.61 -14.74 1.22
N GLY A 157 4.89 -13.73 0.73
CA GLY A 157 5.01 -12.35 1.21
C GLY A 157 6.24 -11.62 0.66
N LYS A 158 6.93 -12.17 -0.33
CA LYS A 158 8.08 -11.54 -0.96
C LYS A 158 7.60 -10.45 -1.90
N VAL A 159 8.14 -9.25 -1.75
CA VAL A 159 7.85 -8.09 -2.60
C VAL A 159 8.39 -8.33 -4.01
N LEU A 160 7.50 -8.25 -4.99
CA LEU A 160 7.77 -8.35 -6.42
C LEU A 160 7.81 -6.97 -7.09
N PHE A 161 7.05 -6.02 -6.55
CA PHE A 161 6.96 -4.64 -7.02
C PHE A 161 6.60 -3.74 -5.85
N VAL A 162 7.14 -2.53 -5.83
CA VAL A 162 6.73 -1.46 -4.92
C VAL A 162 6.82 -0.12 -5.63
N LYS A 163 5.80 0.71 -5.48
CA LYS A 163 5.81 2.10 -5.91
C LYS A 163 4.87 2.93 -5.06
N GLU A 164 5.30 4.14 -4.72
CA GLU A 164 4.46 5.17 -4.11
C GLU A 164 3.96 6.18 -5.15
N GLY A 165 2.76 6.70 -4.91
CA GLY A 165 2.05 7.60 -5.80
C GLY A 165 1.29 6.89 -6.91
N GLN A 166 0.94 7.66 -7.94
CA GLN A 166 0.18 7.19 -9.08
C GLN A 166 1.04 6.29 -9.99
N LEU A 167 0.50 5.12 -10.33
CA LEU A 167 1.09 4.26 -11.35
C LEU A 167 0.77 4.79 -12.75
N SER A 168 1.77 4.70 -13.61
CA SER A 168 1.64 4.89 -15.05
C SER A 168 0.96 3.68 -15.71
N PRO A 169 0.43 3.82 -16.94
CA PRO A 169 -0.15 2.69 -17.67
C PRO A 169 0.80 1.50 -17.85
N ALA A 170 2.10 1.75 -18.05
CA ALA A 170 3.10 0.69 -18.18
C ALA A 170 3.32 -0.07 -16.86
N GLU A 171 3.32 0.63 -15.73
CA GLU A 171 3.43 0.00 -14.41
C GLU A 171 2.18 -0.77 -14.03
N ILE A 172 0.99 -0.29 -14.42
CA ILE A 172 -0.26 -1.06 -14.27
C ILE A 172 -0.15 -2.40 -15.01
N GLN A 173 0.31 -2.35 -16.27
CA GLN A 173 0.52 -3.57 -17.07
C GLN A 173 1.53 -4.51 -16.38
N GLN A 174 2.64 -3.97 -15.89
CA GLN A 174 3.64 -4.73 -15.15
C GLN A 174 3.05 -5.40 -13.90
N VAL A 175 2.21 -4.69 -13.13
CA VAL A 175 1.53 -5.25 -11.95
C VAL A 175 0.64 -6.43 -12.34
N LEU A 176 -0.16 -6.31 -13.41
CA LEU A 176 -1.03 -7.39 -13.87
C LEU A 176 -0.23 -8.62 -14.35
N GLU A 177 0.90 -8.40 -15.01
CA GLU A 177 1.81 -9.47 -15.43
C GLU A 177 2.44 -10.17 -14.24
N LEU A 178 2.92 -9.42 -13.24
CA LEU A 178 3.47 -9.98 -12.01
C LEU A 178 2.44 -10.80 -11.25
N ILE A 179 1.18 -10.36 -11.19
CA ILE A 179 0.11 -11.17 -10.59
C ILE A 179 -0.01 -12.48 -11.37
N THR A 180 -0.22 -12.41 -12.68
CA THR A 180 -0.46 -13.57 -13.56
C THR A 180 0.66 -14.61 -13.48
N GLN A 181 1.92 -14.17 -13.37
CA GLN A 181 3.09 -15.06 -13.29
C GLN A 181 3.22 -15.79 -11.95
N ASN A 182 2.55 -15.32 -10.89
CA ASN A 182 2.71 -15.83 -9.53
C ASN A 182 1.44 -16.50 -8.96
N LEU A 183 0.34 -16.52 -9.73
CA LEU A 183 -0.94 -17.14 -9.36
C LEU A 183 -0.84 -18.64 -9.03
#